data_AF-A0A3E2BKC3-F1
#
_entry.id   AF-A0A3E2BKC3-F1
#
_cell.length_a   1.000
_cell.length_b   1.000
_cell.length_c   1.000
_cell.angle_alpha   90.00
_cell.angle_beta   90.00
_cell.angle_gamma   90.00
#
_symmetry.space_group_name_H-M   'P 1'
#
loop_
_entity.id
_entity.type
_entity.pdbx_description
1 polymer ?
#
loop_
_entity_poly.entity_id
_entity_poly.type
_entity_poly.pdbx_seq_one_letter_code
_entity_poly.pdbx_strand_id
1 'polypeptide(L)'
;MEDFLARVKPGQSDLLALIQAGALDSLEPNRSQQVLRYFQGVSELKVADIADEEKRKLQLEKLGFLPVGDPLEFLDGRRPPLRIAQLKDLAGQMVELAVRIIDAREIRTARGLTYFYLFEDETGLVEGVGQRKALAFGSPPVCFLRAEVRLQDGSHPRLLNCTFLRTF
;
A
#
# COMPACT_ATOMS: atom_id res chain seq x y z
N MET A 1 23.09 12.34 -12.69
CA MET A 1 21.85 12.53 -13.49
C MET A 1 22.13 12.82 -14.96
N GLU A 2 22.98 13.80 -15.29
CA GLU A 2 23.18 14.25 -16.68
C GLU A 2 23.71 13.14 -17.61
N ASP A 3 24.67 12.32 -17.15
CA ASP A 3 25.17 11.16 -17.92
C ASP A 3 24.06 10.14 -18.24
N PHE A 4 23.17 9.86 -17.28
CA PHE A 4 22.01 8.98 -17.49
C PHE A 4 21.07 9.53 -18.57
N LEU A 5 20.72 10.83 -18.49
CA LEU A 5 19.84 11.47 -19.46
C LEU A 5 20.47 11.51 -20.87
N ALA A 6 21.77 11.75 -20.97
CA ALA A 6 22.48 11.79 -22.26
C ALA A 6 22.52 10.42 -22.95
N ARG A 7 22.65 9.33 -22.18
CA ARG A 7 22.75 7.96 -22.71
C ARG A 7 21.38 7.34 -22.98
N VAL A 8 20.47 7.41 -22.02
CA VAL A 8 19.20 6.67 -22.04
C VAL A 8 18.09 7.47 -22.74
N LYS A 9 18.09 8.80 -22.58
CA LYS A 9 17.07 9.71 -23.15
C LYS A 9 15.63 9.20 -22.91
N PRO A 10 15.24 8.95 -21.64
CA PRO A 10 13.90 8.44 -21.33
C PRO A 10 12.82 9.44 -21.77
N GLY A 11 11.63 8.93 -22.11
CA GLY A 11 10.46 9.77 -22.32
C GLY A 11 10.07 10.52 -21.04
N GLN A 12 9.30 11.59 -21.17
CA GLN A 12 8.86 12.40 -20.01
C GLN A 12 8.07 11.57 -18.98
N SER A 13 7.18 10.69 -19.44
CA SER A 13 6.43 9.77 -18.57
C SER A 13 7.35 8.84 -17.77
N ASP A 14 8.36 8.28 -18.44
CA ASP A 14 9.27 7.30 -17.85
C ASP A 14 10.21 7.98 -16.87
N LEU A 15 10.70 9.18 -17.20
CA LEU A 15 11.52 9.98 -16.30
C LEU A 15 10.77 10.29 -15.01
N LEU A 16 9.51 10.74 -15.11
CA LEU A 16 8.70 11.01 -13.92
C LEU A 16 8.48 9.75 -13.09
N ALA A 17 8.19 8.61 -13.73
CA ALA A 17 8.02 7.34 -13.03
C ALA A 17 9.30 6.91 -12.29
N LEU A 18 10.48 7.06 -12.91
CA LEU A 18 11.78 6.76 -12.29
C LEU A 18 12.06 7.66 -11.08
N ILE A 19 11.76 8.96 -11.18
CA ILE A 19 11.89 9.91 -10.07
C ILE A 19 10.96 9.50 -8.92
N GLN A 20 9.68 9.24 -9.21
CA GLN A 20 8.70 8.91 -8.18
C GLN A 20 8.97 7.55 -7.51
N ALA A 21 9.52 6.58 -8.26
CA ALA A 21 10.00 5.30 -7.74
C ALA A 21 11.29 5.43 -6.88
N GLY A 22 11.97 6.57 -6.92
CA GLY A 22 13.24 6.81 -6.23
C GLY A 22 14.44 6.13 -6.91
N ALA A 23 14.31 5.69 -8.16
CA ALA A 23 15.37 4.99 -8.88
C ALA A 23 16.60 5.88 -9.13
N LEU A 24 16.41 7.21 -9.09
CA LEU A 24 17.44 8.21 -9.37
C LEU A 24 17.96 8.91 -8.11
N ASP A 25 17.51 8.51 -6.92
CA ASP A 25 17.85 9.15 -5.64
C ASP A 25 19.36 9.07 -5.33
N SER A 26 20.07 8.07 -5.86
CA SER A 26 21.54 7.96 -5.73
C SER A 26 22.31 8.96 -6.60
N LEU A 27 21.67 9.48 -7.66
CA LEU A 27 22.27 10.43 -8.59
C LEU A 27 21.96 11.88 -8.23
N GLU A 28 20.78 12.12 -7.65
CA GLU A 28 20.33 13.40 -7.09
C GLU A 28 19.31 13.09 -5.99
N PRO A 29 19.63 13.18 -4.70
CA PRO A 29 18.75 12.73 -3.62
C PRO A 29 17.50 13.60 -3.44
N ASN A 30 17.54 14.87 -3.88
CA ASN A 30 16.43 15.79 -3.70
C ASN A 30 15.37 15.59 -4.81
N ARG A 31 14.25 14.94 -4.48
CA ARG A 31 13.21 14.62 -5.46
C ARG A 31 12.50 15.86 -6.00
N SER A 32 12.31 16.89 -5.16
CA SER A 32 11.80 18.19 -5.62
C SER A 32 12.72 18.79 -6.69
N GLN A 33 14.03 18.72 -6.46
CA GLN A 33 15.03 19.16 -7.41
C GLN A 33 15.05 18.30 -8.67
N GLN A 34 14.86 16.99 -8.53
CA GLN A 34 14.78 16.09 -9.69
C GLN A 34 13.63 16.51 -10.63
N VAL A 35 12.44 16.75 -10.06
CA VAL A 35 11.26 17.17 -10.83
C VAL A 35 11.48 18.54 -11.46
N LEU A 36 11.91 19.54 -10.70
CA LEU A 36 12.07 20.90 -11.22
C LEU A 36 13.13 20.97 -12.32
N ARG A 37 14.31 20.42 -12.06
CA ARG A 37 15.46 20.58 -12.94
C ARG A 37 15.38 19.68 -14.17
N TYR A 38 15.06 18.40 -13.98
CA TYR A 38 15.20 17.41 -15.05
C TYR A 38 13.89 17.09 -15.76
N PHE A 39 12.77 17.18 -15.05
CA PHE A 39 11.45 16.96 -15.66
C PHE A 39 10.84 18.26 -16.20
N GLN A 40 10.87 19.36 -15.44
CA GLN A 40 10.30 20.66 -15.86
C GLN A 40 11.30 21.59 -16.56
N GLY A 41 12.61 21.32 -16.48
CA GLY A 41 13.65 22.15 -17.10
C GLY A 41 13.97 23.45 -16.35
N VAL A 42 13.49 23.62 -15.13
CA VAL A 42 13.71 24.81 -14.30
C VAL A 42 14.95 24.62 -13.44
N SER A 43 16.04 25.31 -13.80
CA SER A 43 17.37 25.07 -13.20
C SER A 43 17.80 26.09 -12.15
N GLU A 44 17.14 27.26 -12.07
CA GLU A 44 17.59 28.39 -11.26
C GLU A 44 17.06 28.37 -9.82
N LEU A 45 16.12 27.47 -9.51
CA LEU A 45 15.47 27.38 -8.20
C LEU A 45 16.04 26.21 -7.40
N LYS A 46 16.51 26.50 -6.17
CA LYS A 46 16.76 25.48 -5.14
C LYS A 46 15.50 25.33 -4.30
N VAL A 47 15.02 24.11 -4.18
CA VAL A 47 13.78 23.82 -3.44
C VAL A 47 14.04 22.78 -2.36
N ALA A 48 13.35 22.93 -1.24
CA ALA A 48 13.38 21.93 -0.18
C ALA A 48 12.86 20.58 -0.71
N ASP A 49 13.48 19.51 -0.23
CA ASP A 49 13.05 18.17 -0.59
C ASP A 49 11.73 17.80 0.11
N ILE A 50 11.05 16.82 -0.43
CA ILE A 50 9.91 16.20 0.25
C ILE A 50 10.38 15.34 1.43
N ALA A 51 9.53 15.17 2.44
CA ALA A 51 9.90 14.42 3.63
C ALA A 51 10.13 12.93 3.30
N ASP A 52 11.02 12.27 4.04
CA ASP A 52 11.35 10.85 3.79
C ASP A 52 10.12 9.94 3.88
N GLU A 53 9.18 10.24 4.79
CA GLU A 53 7.91 9.51 4.87
C GLU A 53 7.07 9.67 3.60
N GLU A 54 7.01 10.88 3.02
CA GLU A 54 6.31 11.15 1.77
C GLU A 54 7.00 10.45 0.59
N LYS A 55 8.34 10.39 0.58
CA LYS A 55 9.10 9.62 -0.41
C LYS A 55 8.75 8.14 -0.38
N ARG A 56 8.62 7.55 0.82
CA ARG A 56 8.25 6.14 1.01
C ARG A 56 6.79 5.90 0.59
N LYS A 57 5.86 6.80 0.96
CA LYS A 57 4.45 6.73 0.52
C LYS A 57 4.34 6.78 -1.00
N LEU A 58 5.09 7.68 -1.65
CA LEU A 58 5.14 7.78 -3.11
C LEU A 58 5.74 6.53 -3.75
N GLN A 59 6.78 5.94 -3.17
CA GLN A 59 7.34 4.67 -3.65
C GLN A 59 6.32 3.55 -3.57
N LEU A 60 5.62 3.41 -2.44
CA LEU A 60 4.57 2.41 -2.31
C LEU A 60 3.47 2.61 -3.36
N GLU A 61 3.06 3.84 -3.62
CA GLU A 61 2.06 4.16 -4.63
C GLU A 61 2.51 3.77 -6.05
N LYS A 62 3.77 4.06 -6.41
CA LYS A 62 4.26 3.82 -7.78
C LYS A 62 4.78 2.41 -8.03
N LEU A 63 5.34 1.77 -7.02
CA LEU A 63 5.89 0.42 -7.12
C LEU A 63 4.88 -0.66 -6.72
N GLY A 64 3.87 -0.32 -5.92
CA GLY A 64 2.94 -1.28 -5.32
C GLY A 64 3.51 -2.02 -4.10
N PHE A 65 4.78 -1.78 -3.75
CA PHE A 65 5.47 -2.32 -2.57
C PHE A 65 6.47 -1.29 -2.01
N LEU A 66 6.93 -1.51 -0.77
CA LEU A 66 8.02 -0.74 -0.18
C LEU A 66 9.35 -1.50 -0.35
N PRO A 67 10.37 -0.91 -0.97
CA PRO A 67 11.70 -1.52 -1.03
C PRO A 67 12.36 -1.68 0.34
N VAL A 68 12.02 -0.82 1.30
CA VAL A 68 12.55 -0.82 2.68
C VAL A 68 11.42 -0.57 3.68
N GLY A 69 11.32 -1.46 4.68
CA GLY A 69 10.31 -1.44 5.74
C GLY A 69 8.97 -2.06 5.34
N ASP A 70 7.99 -1.95 6.22
CA ASP A 70 6.65 -2.53 6.07
C ASP A 70 5.58 -1.44 5.82
N PRO A 71 4.67 -1.59 4.83
CA PRO A 71 3.58 -0.64 4.62
C PRO A 71 2.74 -0.35 5.86
N LEU A 72 2.62 -1.30 6.77
CA LEU A 72 1.87 -1.18 8.02
C LEU A 72 2.51 -0.20 9.01
N GLU A 73 3.76 0.23 8.80
CA GLU A 73 4.39 1.33 9.55
C GLU A 73 3.66 2.66 9.35
N PHE A 74 2.89 2.81 8.27
CA PHE A 74 2.10 4.01 8.03
C PHE A 74 0.75 4.05 8.77
N LEU A 75 0.42 3.01 9.55
CA LEU A 75 -0.77 3.04 10.40
C LEU A 75 -0.51 3.85 11.66
N ASP A 76 -1.36 4.84 11.89
CA ASP A 76 -1.41 5.56 13.16
C ASP A 76 -2.14 4.72 14.22
N GLY A 77 -1.50 4.44 15.35
CA GLY A 77 -2.11 3.74 16.49
C GLY A 77 -1.38 2.45 16.87
N ARG A 78 -1.93 1.73 17.86
CA ARG A 78 -1.28 0.52 18.36
C ARG A 78 -1.68 -0.70 17.52
N ARG A 79 -0.71 -1.25 16.78
CA ARG A 79 -0.89 -2.48 16.02
C ARG A 79 -1.32 -3.65 16.92
N PRO A 80 -2.45 -4.34 16.64
CA PRO A 80 -2.81 -5.58 17.33
C PRO A 80 -1.71 -6.64 17.19
N PRO A 81 -1.51 -7.52 18.20
CA PRO A 81 -0.46 -8.54 18.14
C PRO A 81 -0.80 -9.70 17.19
N LEU A 82 -2.07 -9.87 16.84
CA LEU A 82 -2.52 -10.94 15.96
C LEU A 82 -2.00 -10.76 14.53
N ARG A 83 -1.65 -11.88 13.89
CA ARG A 83 -1.20 -11.97 12.49
C ARG A 83 -2.02 -12.95 11.67
N ILE A 84 -2.00 -12.79 10.35
CA ILE A 84 -2.73 -13.65 9.42
C ILE A 84 -2.40 -15.13 9.61
N ALA A 85 -1.13 -15.49 9.82
CA ALA A 85 -0.71 -16.88 10.01
C ALA A 85 -1.36 -17.58 11.22
N GLN A 86 -1.90 -16.82 12.18
CA GLN A 86 -2.54 -17.33 13.38
C GLN A 86 -4.05 -17.55 13.22
N LEU A 87 -4.64 -17.11 12.11
CA LEU A 87 -6.11 -17.13 11.93
C LEU A 87 -6.70 -18.54 11.88
N LYS A 88 -5.94 -19.53 11.42
CA LYS A 88 -6.43 -20.93 11.32
C LYS A 88 -6.95 -21.48 12.66
N ASP A 89 -6.39 -21.02 13.77
CA ASP A 89 -6.70 -21.50 15.12
C ASP A 89 -7.84 -20.69 15.79
N LEU A 90 -8.40 -19.71 15.08
CA LEU A 90 -9.39 -18.75 15.60
C LEU A 90 -10.75 -18.84 14.91
N ALA A 91 -11.05 -19.98 14.29
CA ALA A 91 -12.31 -20.21 13.60
C ALA A 91 -13.54 -19.90 14.48
N GLY A 92 -14.48 -19.13 13.94
CA GLY A 92 -15.69 -18.68 14.62
C GLY A 92 -15.50 -17.48 15.55
N GLN A 93 -14.28 -16.97 15.72
CA GLN A 93 -14.00 -15.83 16.59
C GLN A 93 -14.02 -14.51 15.80
N MET A 94 -14.40 -13.44 16.50
CA MET A 94 -14.19 -12.07 16.04
C MET A 94 -12.77 -11.64 16.35
N VAL A 95 -12.05 -11.16 15.34
CA VAL A 95 -10.65 -10.75 15.45
C VAL A 95 -10.42 -9.33 14.97
N GLU A 96 -9.30 -8.76 15.41
CA GLU A 96 -8.82 -7.45 15.02
C GLU A 96 -7.40 -7.59 14.46
N LEU A 97 -7.16 -6.99 13.29
CA LEU A 97 -5.93 -7.09 12.53
C LEU A 97 -5.51 -5.72 12.00
N ALA A 98 -4.20 -5.54 11.82
CA ALA A 98 -3.65 -4.50 10.97
C ALA A 98 -3.19 -5.14 9.66
N VAL A 99 -3.76 -4.71 8.54
CA VAL A 99 -3.51 -5.31 7.22
C VAL A 99 -3.38 -4.25 6.14
N ARG A 100 -2.63 -4.59 5.10
CA ARG A 100 -2.65 -3.90 3.81
C ARG A 100 -3.76 -4.49 2.93
N ILE A 101 -4.49 -3.64 2.23
CA ILE A 101 -5.48 -4.00 1.22
C ILE A 101 -4.75 -4.08 -0.12
N ILE A 102 -4.62 -5.29 -0.65
CA ILE A 102 -3.99 -5.55 -1.94
C ILE A 102 -4.98 -5.37 -3.08
N ASP A 103 -6.21 -5.84 -2.85
CA ASP A 103 -7.29 -5.81 -3.83
C ASP A 103 -8.62 -5.60 -3.12
N ALA A 104 -9.54 -4.93 -3.80
CA ALA A 104 -10.89 -4.65 -3.31
C ALA A 104 -11.85 -4.60 -4.51
N ARG A 105 -12.49 -5.74 -4.79
CA ARG A 105 -13.41 -5.91 -5.92
C ARG A 105 -14.86 -5.76 -5.48
N GLU A 106 -15.58 -4.88 -6.17
CA GLU A 106 -17.02 -4.71 -6.03
C GLU A 106 -17.74 -5.73 -6.91
N ILE A 107 -18.62 -6.54 -6.33
CA ILE A 107 -19.41 -7.54 -7.04
C ILE A 107 -20.88 -7.42 -6.64
N ARG A 108 -21.77 -7.35 -7.62
CA ARG A 108 -23.22 -7.43 -7.39
C ARG A 108 -23.60 -8.89 -7.18
N THR A 109 -24.17 -9.16 -6.01
CA THR A 109 -24.65 -10.50 -5.62
C THR A 109 -26.17 -10.47 -5.42
N ALA A 110 -26.78 -11.63 -5.22
CA ALA A 110 -28.18 -11.74 -4.84
C ALA A 110 -28.52 -11.02 -3.52
N ARG A 111 -27.52 -10.76 -2.65
CA ARG A 111 -27.66 -10.04 -1.38
C ARG A 111 -27.37 -8.54 -1.51
N GLY A 112 -27.20 -8.05 -2.74
CA GLY A 112 -26.81 -6.67 -3.03
C GLY A 112 -25.31 -6.53 -3.31
N LEU A 113 -24.81 -5.31 -3.14
CA LEU A 113 -23.42 -4.96 -3.41
C LEU A 113 -22.51 -5.61 -2.37
N THR A 114 -21.54 -6.41 -2.78
CA THR A 114 -20.59 -7.06 -1.86
C THR A 114 -19.17 -6.80 -2.31
N TYR A 115 -18.27 -6.59 -1.36
CA TYR A 115 -16.86 -6.36 -1.62
C TYR A 115 -16.04 -7.58 -1.22
N PHE A 116 -15.16 -7.99 -2.13
CA PHE A 116 -14.18 -9.05 -1.94
C PHE A 116 -12.81 -8.42 -1.84
N TYR A 117 -12.11 -8.69 -0.75
CA TYR A 117 -10.79 -8.11 -0.47
C TYR A 117 -9.73 -9.19 -0.49
N LEU A 118 -8.51 -8.78 -0.85
CA LEU A 118 -7.30 -9.49 -0.53
C LEU A 118 -6.49 -8.64 0.44
N PHE A 119 -6.20 -9.21 1.61
CA PHE A 119 -5.42 -8.55 2.65
C PHE A 119 -4.04 -9.18 2.79
N GLU A 120 -3.07 -8.39 3.23
CA GLU A 120 -1.69 -8.80 3.48
C GLU A 120 -1.18 -8.27 4.82
N ASP A 121 -0.37 -9.09 5.50
CA ASP A 121 0.59 -8.67 6.51
C ASP A 121 1.91 -9.41 6.29
N GLU A 122 2.92 -9.19 7.13
CA GLU A 122 4.23 -9.83 7.00
C GLU A 122 4.22 -11.36 7.11
N THR A 123 3.09 -11.95 7.54
CA THR A 123 2.94 -13.40 7.73
C THR A 123 2.15 -14.08 6.62
N GLY A 124 1.51 -13.32 5.72
CA GLY A 124 0.88 -13.87 4.53
C GLY A 124 -0.33 -13.10 4.03
N LEU A 125 -1.14 -13.78 3.23
CA LEU A 125 -2.33 -13.25 2.58
C LEU A 125 -3.60 -13.90 3.15
N VAL A 126 -4.69 -13.13 3.21
CA VAL A 126 -6.01 -13.65 3.56
C VAL A 126 -7.11 -12.99 2.74
N GLU A 127 -8.08 -13.78 2.31
CA GLU A 127 -9.28 -13.25 1.66
C GLU A 127 -10.28 -12.72 2.68
N GLY A 128 -10.97 -11.64 2.30
CA GLY A 128 -12.03 -11.05 3.10
C GLY A 128 -13.29 -10.75 2.30
N VAL A 129 -14.43 -10.69 2.99
CA VAL A 129 -15.71 -10.26 2.43
C VAL A 129 -16.39 -9.26 3.36
N GLY A 130 -16.98 -8.21 2.77
CA GLY A 130 -17.70 -7.17 3.52
C GLY A 130 -18.64 -6.34 2.64
N GLN A 131 -19.17 -5.27 3.23
CA GLN A 131 -20.22 -4.43 2.62
C GLN A 131 -19.77 -2.98 2.35
N ARG A 132 -18.54 -2.61 2.73
CA ARG A 132 -18.03 -1.24 2.63
C ARG A 132 -16.97 -1.12 1.54
N LYS A 133 -17.02 -0.07 0.75
CA LYS A 133 -15.92 0.24 -0.16
C LYS A 133 -14.63 0.51 0.61
N ALA A 134 -13.53 -0.07 0.16
CA ALA A 134 -12.18 0.22 0.62
C ALA A 134 -11.31 0.60 -0.57
N LEU A 135 -10.29 1.42 -0.34
CA LEU A 135 -9.32 1.79 -1.36
C LEU A 135 -8.14 0.82 -1.29
N ALA A 136 -7.92 0.06 -2.37
CA ALA A 136 -6.71 -0.73 -2.59
C ALA A 136 -5.60 0.09 -3.29
N PHE A 137 -5.92 1.31 -3.73
CA PHE A 137 -5.02 2.23 -4.42
C PHE A 137 -5.10 3.63 -3.79
N GLY A 138 -3.94 4.27 -3.63
CA GLY A 138 -3.80 5.57 -2.98
C GLY A 138 -3.24 5.49 -1.56
N SER A 139 -2.80 6.63 -1.05
CA SER A 139 -1.99 6.83 0.18
C SER A 139 -2.38 5.94 1.35
N PRO A 140 -1.37 5.29 1.96
CA PRO A 140 -1.12 3.85 1.86
C PRO A 140 -2.38 3.02 2.15
N PRO A 141 -2.65 1.95 1.38
CA PRO A 141 -3.87 1.15 1.50
C PRO A 141 -3.78 0.20 2.71
N VAL A 142 -3.47 0.73 3.89
CA VAL A 142 -3.38 0.01 5.14
C VAL A 142 -4.55 0.37 6.03
N CYS A 143 -5.04 -0.60 6.79
CA CYS A 143 -6.19 -0.38 7.67
C CYS A 143 -6.16 -1.30 8.88
N PHE A 144 -6.89 -0.86 9.89
CA PHE A 144 -7.36 -1.71 10.96
C PHE A 144 -8.67 -2.38 10.55
N LEU A 145 -8.71 -3.69 10.68
CA LEU A 145 -9.81 -4.55 10.26
C LEU A 145 -10.37 -5.28 11.47
N ARG A 146 -11.69 -5.28 11.59
CA ARG A 146 -12.43 -6.22 12.44
C ARG A 146 -13.24 -7.17 11.57
N ALA A 147 -13.14 -8.46 11.84
CA ALA A 147 -13.81 -9.49 11.05
C ALA A 147 -14.05 -10.78 11.85
N GLU A 148 -14.97 -11.61 11.36
CA GLU A 148 -15.18 -12.98 11.84
C GLU A 148 -14.30 -13.94 11.05
N VAL A 149 -13.57 -14.83 11.73
CA VAL A 149 -12.76 -15.85 11.07
C VAL A 149 -13.62 -17.06 10.74
N ARG A 150 -13.56 -17.52 9.48
CA ARG A 150 -14.13 -18.80 9.05
C ARG A 150 -13.09 -19.63 8.32
N LEU A 151 -13.20 -20.95 8.45
CA LEU A 151 -12.39 -21.87 7.65
C LEU A 151 -13.16 -22.26 6.40
N GLN A 152 -12.60 -21.96 5.25
CA GLN A 152 -12.97 -22.55 3.99
C GLN A 152 -12.34 -23.94 3.90
N ASP A 153 -13.14 -24.94 3.53
CA ASP A 153 -12.73 -26.34 3.37
C ASP A 153 -11.97 -26.91 4.59
N GLY A 154 -12.30 -26.42 5.79
CA GLY A 154 -11.75 -26.87 7.07
C GLY A 154 -10.31 -26.47 7.37
N SER A 155 -9.63 -25.71 6.51
CA SER A 155 -8.19 -25.44 6.66
C SER A 155 -7.75 -24.02 6.28
N HIS A 156 -8.45 -23.35 5.37
CA HIS A 156 -8.03 -22.04 4.86
C HIS A 156 -8.83 -20.92 5.54
N PRO A 157 -8.20 -20.05 6.33
CA PRO A 157 -8.92 -18.96 6.98
C PRO A 157 -9.41 -17.94 5.96
N ARG A 158 -10.63 -17.43 6.20
CA ARG A 158 -11.28 -16.36 5.45
C ARG A 158 -11.96 -15.41 6.42
N LEU A 159 -11.92 -14.13 6.11
CA LEU A 159 -12.51 -13.08 6.95
C LEU A 159 -13.91 -12.70 6.43
N LEU A 160 -14.91 -12.79 7.30
CA LEU A 160 -16.28 -12.37 7.00
C LEU A 160 -16.65 -11.10 7.75
N ASN A 161 -17.67 -10.40 7.25
CA ASN A 161 -18.20 -9.17 7.85
C ASN A 161 -17.11 -8.11 8.10
N CYS A 162 -16.16 -8.02 7.16
CA CYS A 162 -15.01 -7.14 7.25
C CYS A 162 -15.44 -5.68 7.42
N THR A 163 -14.98 -5.07 8.51
CA THR A 163 -15.27 -3.67 8.86
C THR A 163 -13.97 -2.93 9.15
N PHE A 164 -13.80 -1.78 8.49
CA PHE A 164 -12.61 -0.94 8.64
C PHE A 164 -12.76 0.06 9.78
N LEU A 165 -11.74 0.13 10.62
CA LEU A 165 -11.64 1.01 11.78
C LEU A 165 -10.67 2.16 11.46
N ARG A 166 -10.92 3.33 12.04
CA ARG A 166 -10.11 4.53 11.80
C ARG A 166 -8.77 4.49 12.53
N THR A 167 -8.72 3.92 13.73
CA THR A 167 -7.55 3.75 14.59
C THR A 167 -7.84 2.67 15.66
N PHE A 168 -6.80 2.08 16.27
CA PHE A 168 -6.86 1.34 17.53
C PHE A 168 -6.09 2.06 18.63
#